data_AF-X0WL17-F1
#
_entry.id   AF-X0WL17-F1
#
_cell.length_a   1.000
_cell.length_b   1.000
_cell.length_c   1.000
_cell.angle_alpha   90.00
_cell.angle_beta   90.00
_cell.angle_gamma   90.00
#
_symmetry.space_group_name_H-M   'P 1'
#
loop_
_entity.id
_entity.type
_entity.pdbx_description
1 polymer ?
#
loop_
_entity_poly.entity_id
_entity_poly.type
_entity_poly.pdbx_seq_one_letter_code
_entity_poly.pdbx_strand_id
1 'polypeptide(L)'
;IEHIREGKHGARSTEQAIAIGLSLARKAGIAVPAQGKRASSKRASTSPKKAARAASKTGKATYAKRSRAVTRALKRESHAAATPKALSAHAKKAARNRTASERSASARKAVKTKGAKGRAAAARKAAQTRKRRLR
;
A
#
# COMPACT_ATOMS: atom_id res chain seq x y z
N ILE A 1 5.44 -6.53 2.90
CA ILE A 1 4.61 -7.53 2.16
C ILE A 1 5.41 -8.80 1.87
N GLU A 2 6.75 -8.68 1.90
CA GLU A 2 7.73 -9.77 1.74
C GLU A 2 7.41 -11.01 2.56
N HIS A 3 7.02 -10.90 3.83
CA HIS A 3 6.64 -12.06 4.63
C HIS A 3 5.57 -12.96 4.00
N ILE A 4 4.65 -12.39 3.22
CA ILE A 4 3.65 -13.18 2.50
C ILE A 4 4.26 -13.83 1.26
N ARG A 5 5.19 -13.16 0.58
CA ARG A 5 5.90 -13.73 -0.58
C ARG A 5 6.89 -14.83 -0.18
N GLU A 6 7.51 -14.68 0.98
CA GLU A 6 8.44 -15.63 1.60
C GLU A 6 7.74 -16.85 2.23
N GLY A 7 6.40 -16.90 2.22
CA GLY A 7 5.67 -18.04 2.78
C GLY A 7 5.50 -18.04 4.30
N LYS A 8 5.92 -16.99 5.03
CA LYS A 8 5.82 -16.94 6.51
C LYS A 8 4.36 -17.01 6.99
N HIS A 9 3.46 -16.35 6.26
CA HIS A 9 2.02 -16.39 6.45
C HIS A 9 1.29 -15.91 5.18
N GLY A 10 0.03 -16.29 4.99
CA GLY A 10 -0.82 -15.79 3.91
C GLY A 10 -1.56 -14.50 4.26
N ALA A 11 -2.45 -14.09 3.35
CA ALA A 11 -3.47 -13.08 3.57
C ALA A 11 -4.71 -13.35 2.71
N ARG A 12 -5.89 -13.14 3.31
CA ARG A 12 -7.19 -13.35 2.64
C ARG A 12 -7.52 -12.28 1.60
N SER A 13 -6.89 -11.11 1.68
CA SER A 13 -7.06 -10.03 0.69
C SER A 13 -5.80 -9.19 0.50
N THR A 14 -5.72 -8.51 -0.64
CA THR A 14 -4.63 -7.58 -0.96
C THR A 14 -4.59 -6.41 0.03
N GLU A 15 -5.73 -5.90 0.49
CA GLU A 15 -5.73 -4.84 1.52
C GLU A 15 -5.13 -5.35 2.84
N GLN A 16 -5.46 -6.58 3.25
CA GLN A 16 -4.86 -7.19 4.43
C GLN A 16 -3.36 -7.37 4.26
N ALA A 17 -2.90 -7.83 3.09
CA ALA A 17 -1.47 -7.98 2.80
C ALA A 17 -0.71 -6.65 2.90
N ILE A 18 -1.27 -5.57 2.35
CA ILE A 18 -0.73 -4.21 2.47
C ILE A 18 -0.73 -3.76 3.93
N ALA A 19 -1.81 -4.01 4.68
CA ALA A 19 -1.92 -3.61 6.08
C ALA A 19 -0.89 -4.33 6.99
N ILE A 20 -0.70 -5.65 6.80
CA ILE A 20 0.33 -6.42 7.51
C ILE A 20 1.71 -5.88 7.14
N GLY A 21 1.97 -5.68 5.84
CA GLY A 21 3.24 -5.13 5.35
C GLY A 21 3.57 -3.75 5.93
N LEU A 22 2.61 -2.82 5.93
CA LEU A 22 2.79 -1.49 6.50
C LEU A 22 3.00 -1.53 8.01
N SER A 23 2.32 -2.44 8.71
CA SER A 23 2.48 -2.59 10.17
C SER A 23 3.85 -3.15 10.53
N LEU A 24 4.37 -4.11 9.77
CA LEU A 24 5.74 -4.61 9.92
C LEU A 24 6.78 -3.52 9.62
N ALA A 25 6.58 -2.75 8.56
CA ALA A 25 7.47 -1.63 8.22
C ALA A 25 7.55 -0.60 9.35
N ARG A 26 6.42 -0.24 9.98
CA ARG A 26 6.40 0.65 11.15
C ARG A 26 7.16 0.06 12.33
N LYS A 27 7.00 -1.24 12.60
CA LYS A 27 7.71 -1.93 13.68
C LYS A 27 9.22 -2.00 13.43
N ALA A 28 9.62 -2.18 12.18
CA ALA A 28 11.02 -2.18 11.75
C ALA A 28 11.64 -0.78 11.67
N GLY A 29 10.90 0.29 12.01
CA GLY A 29 11.40 1.66 11.95
C GLY A 29 11.52 2.24 10.53
N ILE A 30 11.03 1.53 9.51
CA ILE A 30 11.04 1.99 8.12
C ILE A 30 10.07 3.16 7.97
N ALA A 31 10.53 4.25 7.36
CA ALA A 31 9.71 5.42 7.11
C ALA A 31 8.53 5.06 6.19
N VAL A 32 7.32 5.10 6.75
CA VAL A 32 6.07 4.90 5.99
C VAL A 32 5.17 6.14 6.13
N PRO A 33 4.37 6.45 5.10
CA PRO A 33 3.43 7.56 5.17
C PRO A 33 2.47 7.39 6.34
N ALA A 34 2.16 8.51 6.99
CA ALA A 34 1.18 8.56 8.07
C ALA A 34 -0.19 8.08 7.58
N GLN A 35 -0.98 7.48 8.48
CA GLN A 35 -2.35 7.15 8.17
C GLN A 35 -3.11 8.45 7.90
N GLY A 36 -3.79 8.55 6.75
CA GLY A 36 -4.55 9.74 6.38
C GLY A 36 -5.67 10.05 7.38
N LYS A 37 -6.19 11.29 7.34
CA LYS A 37 -7.19 11.86 8.26
C LYS A 37 -8.51 11.06 8.44
N ARG A 38 -8.74 10.00 7.65
CA ARG A 38 -9.94 9.14 7.70
C ARG A 38 -9.91 8.02 8.74
N ALA A 39 -8.85 7.88 9.54
CA ALA A 39 -8.87 6.96 10.67
C ALA A 39 -9.59 7.62 11.87
N SER A 40 -10.92 7.62 11.80
CA SER A 40 -11.80 8.03 12.90
C SER A 40 -11.69 7.04 14.05
N SER A 41 -10.83 7.36 15.01
CA SER A 41 -10.93 7.07 16.45
C SER A 41 -9.54 7.20 17.06
N LYS A 42 -9.41 8.11 18.04
CA LYS A 42 -8.42 8.30 19.14
C LYS A 42 -6.97 7.73 19.11
N ARG A 43 -6.51 6.96 18.11
CA ARG A 43 -5.19 6.33 18.00
C ARG A 43 -4.39 6.72 16.76
N ALA A 44 -5.00 7.39 15.78
CA ALA A 44 -4.43 7.57 14.45
C ALA A 44 -3.47 8.77 14.25
N SER A 45 -3.34 9.65 15.24
CA SER A 45 -2.51 10.86 15.15
C SER A 45 -1.10 10.69 15.74
N THR A 46 -0.54 9.48 15.69
CA THR A 46 0.82 9.25 16.17
C THR A 46 1.77 9.23 14.98
N SER A 47 2.70 10.20 14.96
CA SER A 47 3.86 10.24 14.05
C SER A 47 4.48 8.84 13.92
N PRO A 48 5.12 8.44 12.81
CA PRO A 48 5.72 7.12 12.66
C PRO A 48 6.60 6.70 13.86
N LYS A 49 7.35 7.65 14.44
CA LYS A 49 8.09 7.49 15.70
C LYS A 49 7.18 7.17 16.91
N LYS A 50 6.05 7.85 17.07
CA LYS A 50 5.07 7.57 18.15
C LYS A 50 4.33 6.25 17.92
N ALA A 51 4.05 5.84 16.69
CA ALA A 51 3.43 4.54 16.40
C ALA A 51 4.39 3.37 16.68
N ALA A 52 5.67 3.51 16.31
CA ALA A 52 6.73 2.56 16.69
C ALA A 52 6.90 2.51 18.22
N ARG A 53 6.93 3.67 18.88
CA ARG A 53 7.02 3.79 20.35
C ARG A 53 5.76 3.30 21.08
N ALA A 54 4.59 3.38 20.45
CA ALA A 54 3.34 2.83 20.98
C ALA A 54 3.25 1.30 20.78
N ALA A 55 3.88 0.77 19.73
CA ALA A 55 4.07 -0.67 19.56
C ALA A 55 5.10 -1.25 20.54
N SER A 56 6.09 -0.44 20.97
CA SER A 56 7.08 -0.82 21.99
C SER A 56 6.62 -0.55 23.43
N LYS A 57 5.65 0.36 23.65
CA LYS A 57 4.99 0.50 24.95
C LYS A 57 4.16 -0.76 25.21
N THR A 58 4.43 -1.37 26.34
CA THR A 58 3.83 -2.58 26.91
C THR A 58 2.31 -2.48 26.98
N GLY A 59 1.62 -2.65 25.85
CA GLY A 59 0.23 -3.06 25.85
C GLY A 59 0.14 -4.45 26.48
N LYS A 60 -0.96 -4.75 27.20
CA LYS A 60 -1.22 -6.05 27.85
C LYS A 60 -0.61 -7.19 27.02
N ALA A 61 0.35 -7.91 27.60
CA ALA A 61 1.05 -8.99 26.93
C ALA A 61 0.05 -9.92 26.26
N THR A 62 0.12 -10.03 24.93
CA THR A 62 -0.73 -10.95 24.20
C THR A 62 -0.36 -12.36 24.61
N TYR A 63 -1.29 -13.08 25.23
CA TYR A 63 -1.06 -14.44 25.68
C TYR A 63 -0.51 -15.32 24.53
N ALA A 64 0.55 -16.08 24.81
CA ALA A 64 1.31 -16.81 23.78
C ALA A 64 0.43 -17.76 22.95
N LYS A 65 -0.57 -18.40 23.56
CA LYS A 65 -1.53 -19.28 22.86
C LYS A 65 -2.33 -18.52 21.79
N ARG A 66 -2.75 -17.29 22.09
CA ARG A 66 -3.50 -16.45 21.14
C ARG A 66 -2.62 -16.07 19.95
N SER A 67 -1.36 -15.69 20.20
CA SER A 67 -0.39 -15.39 19.14
C SER A 67 -0.16 -16.59 18.22
N ARG A 68 0.04 -17.78 18.80
CA ARG A 68 0.21 -19.04 18.05
C ARG A 68 -1.03 -19.38 17.21
N ALA A 69 -2.23 -19.23 17.77
CA ALA A 69 -3.48 -19.48 17.05
C ALA A 69 -3.67 -18.56 15.84
N VAL A 70 -3.45 -17.25 16.01
CA VAL A 70 -3.53 -16.27 14.92
C VAL A 70 -2.51 -16.58 13.83
N THR A 71 -1.27 -16.91 14.22
CA THR A 71 -0.22 -17.26 13.26
C THR A 71 -0.59 -18.52 12.46
N ARG A 72 -1.13 -19.55 13.13
CA ARG A 72 -1.60 -20.78 12.45
C ARG A 72 -2.73 -20.49 11.47
N ALA A 73 -3.69 -19.63 11.85
CA ALA A 73 -4.77 -19.22 10.96
C ALA A 73 -4.23 -18.50 9.73
N LEU A 74 -3.35 -17.52 9.90
CA LEU A 74 -2.75 -16.78 8.78
C LEU A 74 -1.91 -17.68 7.87
N LYS A 75 -1.24 -18.72 8.39
CA LYS A 75 -0.49 -19.68 7.58
C LYS A 75 -1.37 -20.53 6.64
N ARG A 76 -2.66 -20.67 6.94
CA ARG A 76 -3.61 -21.38 6.08
C ARG A 76 -4.17 -20.50 4.95
N GLU A 77 -3.99 -19.19 5.05
CA GLU A 77 -4.42 -18.25 4.02
C GLU A 77 -3.51 -18.33 2.78
N SER A 78 -4.04 -17.95 1.62
CA SER A 78 -3.27 -17.95 0.38
C SER A 78 -2.19 -16.87 0.35
N HIS A 79 -1.15 -17.07 -0.47
CA HIS A 79 -0.15 -16.05 -0.81
C HIS A 79 -0.54 -15.21 -2.04
N ALA A 80 -1.66 -15.53 -2.69
CA ALA A 80 -2.13 -14.89 -3.93
C ALA A 80 -2.34 -13.38 -3.76
N ALA A 81 -2.71 -12.94 -2.56
CA ALA A 81 -2.89 -11.53 -2.19
C ALA A 81 -1.61 -10.67 -2.35
N ALA A 82 -0.42 -11.28 -2.35
CA ALA A 82 0.85 -10.57 -2.51
C ALA A 82 1.42 -10.62 -3.95
N THR A 83 0.67 -11.20 -4.89
CA THR A 83 1.08 -11.32 -6.30
C THR A 83 1.10 -9.96 -7.01
N PRO A 84 1.95 -9.78 -8.04
CA PRO A 84 1.96 -8.56 -8.84
C PRO A 84 0.60 -8.22 -9.45
N LYS A 85 -0.14 -9.24 -9.89
CA LYS A 85 -1.49 -9.09 -10.48
C LYS A 85 -2.49 -8.54 -9.46
N ALA A 86 -2.54 -9.13 -8.26
CA ALA A 86 -3.44 -8.69 -7.18
C ALA A 86 -3.14 -7.25 -6.73
N LEU A 87 -1.85 -6.92 -6.60
CA LEU A 87 -1.40 -5.58 -6.23
C LEU A 87 -1.72 -4.54 -7.33
N SER A 88 -1.54 -4.91 -8.61
CA SER A 88 -1.88 -4.03 -9.73
C SER A 88 -3.38 -3.76 -9.79
N ALA A 89 -4.23 -4.77 -9.54
CA ALA A 89 -5.68 -4.60 -9.46
C ALA A 89 -6.07 -3.62 -8.35
N HIS A 90 -5.50 -3.76 -7.15
CA HIS A 90 -5.74 -2.84 -6.04
C HIS A 90 -5.29 -1.40 -6.39
N ALA A 91 -4.11 -1.24 -6.98
CA ALA A 91 -3.59 0.06 -7.39
C ALA A 91 -4.47 0.74 -8.45
N LYS A 92 -4.98 -0.03 -9.43
CA LYS A 92 -5.93 0.45 -10.45
C LYS A 92 -7.25 0.89 -9.81
N LYS A 93 -7.79 0.10 -8.87
CA LYS A 93 -9.01 0.45 -8.11
C LYS A 93 -8.82 1.75 -7.33
N ALA A 94 -7.71 1.88 -6.59
CA ALA A 94 -7.37 3.10 -5.86
C ALA A 94 -7.21 4.31 -6.79
N ALA A 95 -6.62 4.13 -7.98
CA ALA A 95 -6.45 5.20 -8.95
C ALA A 95 -7.77 5.72 -9.53
N ARG A 96 -8.79 4.86 -9.69
CA ARG A 96 -10.13 5.26 -10.16
C ARG A 96 -10.83 6.20 -9.18
N ASN A 97 -10.54 6.09 -7.89
CA ASN A 97 -11.16 6.91 -6.85
C ASN A 97 -10.51 8.29 -6.67
N ARG A 98 -9.45 8.61 -7.44
CA ARG A 98 -8.77 9.91 -7.33
C ARG A 98 -9.57 11.04 -7.96
N THR A 99 -9.63 12.17 -7.28
CA THR A 99 -10.30 13.38 -7.79
C THR A 99 -9.56 13.96 -9.00
N ALA A 100 -10.24 14.83 -9.75
CA ALA A 100 -9.60 15.53 -10.88
C ALA A 100 -8.38 16.35 -10.43
N SER A 101 -8.46 17.01 -9.27
CA SER A 101 -7.37 17.80 -8.71
C SER A 101 -6.16 16.93 -8.32
N GLU A 102 -6.38 15.78 -7.67
CA GLU A 102 -5.31 14.83 -7.32
C GLU A 102 -4.62 14.25 -8.56
N ARG A 103 -5.41 13.90 -9.60
CA ARG A 103 -4.87 13.44 -10.88
C ARG A 103 -4.03 14.52 -11.56
N SER A 104 -4.51 15.76 -11.57
CA SER A 104 -3.79 16.92 -12.13
C SER A 104 -2.49 17.20 -11.38
N ALA A 105 -2.51 17.22 -10.06
CA ALA A 105 -1.32 17.42 -9.22
C ALA A 105 -0.27 16.32 -9.46
N SER A 106 -0.71 15.07 -9.56
CA SER A 106 0.18 13.93 -9.85
C SER A 106 0.81 14.05 -11.24
N ALA A 107 0.03 14.44 -12.26
CA ALA A 107 0.54 14.67 -13.61
C ALA A 107 1.56 15.80 -13.65
N ARG A 108 1.30 16.93 -12.97
CA ARG A 108 2.24 18.06 -12.86
C ARG A 108 3.55 17.63 -12.21
N LYS A 109 3.50 16.87 -11.10
CA LYS A 109 4.70 16.30 -10.46
C LYS A 109 5.50 15.41 -11.41
N ALA A 110 4.82 14.53 -12.16
CA ALA A 110 5.47 13.63 -13.10
C ALA A 110 6.11 14.36 -14.29
N VAL A 111 5.55 15.50 -14.73
CA VAL A 111 6.13 16.32 -15.80
C VAL A 111 7.40 17.04 -15.33
N LYS A 112 7.45 17.48 -14.07
CA LYS A 112 8.64 18.16 -13.50
C LYS A 112 9.92 17.33 -13.60
N THR A 113 9.81 16.01 -13.46
CA THR A 113 10.97 15.10 -13.56
C THR A 113 11.19 14.56 -14.98
N LYS A 114 10.30 14.90 -15.93
CA LYS A 114 10.34 14.36 -17.28
C LYS A 114 11.22 15.23 -18.17
N GLY A 115 12.38 14.70 -18.56
CA GLY A 115 13.22 15.30 -19.61
C GLY A 115 12.49 15.40 -20.97
N ALA A 116 13.07 16.15 -21.91
CA ALA A 116 12.47 16.41 -23.23
C ALA A 116 12.04 15.12 -23.96
N LYS A 117 12.93 14.10 -23.98
CA LYS A 117 12.65 12.77 -24.56
C LYS A 117 11.41 12.11 -23.94
N GLY A 118 11.28 12.16 -22.62
CA GLY A 118 10.15 11.59 -21.89
C GLY A 118 8.83 12.33 -22.12
N ARG A 119 8.88 13.66 -22.31
CA ARG A 119 7.72 14.45 -22.72
C ARG A 119 7.27 14.09 -24.14
N ALA A 120 8.20 14.00 -25.09
CA ALA A 120 7.92 13.61 -26.46
C ALA A 120 7.29 12.21 -26.57
N ALA A 121 7.86 11.22 -25.87
CA ALA A 121 7.30 9.86 -25.84
C ALA A 121 5.87 9.82 -25.26
N ALA A 122 5.59 10.64 -24.25
CA ALA A 122 4.26 10.71 -23.66
C ALA A 122 3.23 11.34 -24.60
N ALA A 123 3.62 12.38 -25.34
CA ALA A 123 2.77 13.00 -26.36
C ALA A 123 2.44 12.01 -27.49
N ARG A 124 3.44 11.26 -27.99
CA ARG A 124 3.23 10.21 -29.00
C ARG A 124 2.28 9.13 -28.50
N LYS A 125 2.47 8.65 -27.27
CA LYS A 125 1.56 7.67 -26.66
C LYS A 125 0.13 8.21 -26.52
N ALA A 126 -0.03 9.48 -26.12
CA ALA A 126 -1.34 10.11 -26.03
C ALA A 126 -2.04 10.17 -27.40
N ALA A 127 -1.33 10.58 -28.45
CA ALA A 127 -1.85 10.61 -29.81
C ALA A 127 -2.29 9.21 -30.29
N GLN A 128 -1.47 8.18 -30.08
CA GLN A 128 -1.82 6.79 -30.39
C GLN A 128 -3.07 6.33 -29.63
N THR A 129 -3.18 6.66 -28.33
CA THR A 129 -4.37 6.29 -27.54
C THR A 129 -5.65 6.99 -28.00
N ARG A 130 -5.56 8.25 -28.46
CA ARG A 130 -6.71 8.96 -29.05
C ARG A 130 -7.11 8.30 -30.37
N LYS A 131 -6.15 8.06 -31.28
CA LYS A 131 -6.39 7.39 -32.56
C LYS A 131 -7.07 6.03 -32.38
N ARG A 132 -6.66 5.24 -31.38
CA ARG A 132 -7.27 3.93 -31.09
C ARG A 132 -8.67 4.02 -30.51
N ARG A 133 -9.05 5.12 -29.86
CA ARG A 133 -10.41 5.32 -29.32
C ARG A 133 -11.40 5.86 -30.36
N LEU A 134 -10.87 6.43 -31.44
CA LEU A 134 -11.65 6.94 -32.58
C LEU A 134 -11.89 5.86 -33.66
N ARG A 135 -11.21 4.73 -33.54
CA ARG A 135 -11.48 3.49 -34.28
C ARG A 135 -12.38 2.61 -33.44
#